data_AF-A0A388NUE0-F1
#
_entry.id   AF-A0A388NUE0-F1
#
_cell.length_a   1.000
_cell.length_b   1.000
_cell.length_c   1.000
_cell.angle_alpha   90.00
_cell.angle_beta   90.00
_cell.angle_gamma   90.00
#
_symmetry.space_group_name_H-M   'P 1'
#
loop_
_entity.id
_entity.type
_entity.pdbx_description
1 polymer ?
#
loop_
_entity_poly.entity_id
_entity_poly.type
_entity_poly.pdbx_seq_one_letter_code
_entity_poly.pdbx_strand_id
1 'polypeptide(L)'
;MASLKPLLELQRVDTALLQLKHRLATLEERTNLTAATTVLAGFNKELVSVMTQLKAAQHDIELLEIDNKKRDSSIAKYVQQLKTIIAPREAEALQHEIAMATTERSNNDDKELALLEVVEQFDRQQTELNHQIVKQTKLSIKPSRLCLWRYNSASS
;
A
#
# COMPACT_ATOMS: atom_id res chain seq x y z
N MET A 1 46.53 32.16 46.64
CA MET A 1 46.69 31.27 45.47
C MET A 1 45.86 29.97 45.62
N ALA A 2 44.58 30.06 45.99
CA ALA A 2 43.75 28.89 46.30
C ALA A 2 42.64 28.57 45.28
N SER A 3 42.48 29.36 44.22
CA SER A 3 41.30 29.28 43.32
C SER A 3 41.56 28.68 41.94
N LEU A 4 42.80 28.33 41.59
CA LEU A 4 43.14 27.87 40.23
C LEU A 4 42.66 26.44 39.95
N LYS A 5 42.75 25.55 40.94
CA LYS A 5 42.31 24.14 40.83
C LYS A 5 40.81 24.00 40.53
N PRO A 6 39.89 24.61 41.31
CA PRO A 6 38.45 24.51 41.00
C PRO A 6 38.07 25.15 39.66
N LEU A 7 38.78 26.22 39.25
CA LEU A 7 38.56 26.86 37.95
C LEU A 7 38.95 25.94 36.78
N LEU A 8 40.07 25.22 36.91
CA LEU A 8 40.52 24.23 35.93
C LEU A 8 39.55 23.05 35.83
N GLU A 9 39.03 22.54 36.95
CA GLU A 9 38.05 21.46 36.92
C GLU A 9 36.72 21.89 36.28
N LEU A 10 36.26 23.12 36.56
CA LEU A 10 35.09 23.68 35.88
C LEU A 10 35.32 23.78 34.36
N GLN A 11 36.48 24.30 33.94
CA GLN A 11 36.84 24.39 32.52
C GLN A 11 36.88 23.02 31.84
N ARG A 12 37.33 21.97 32.53
CA ARG A 12 37.33 20.59 32.01
C ARG A 12 35.91 20.09 31.78
N VAL A 13 35.00 20.33 32.73
CA VAL A 13 33.59 19.97 32.60
C VAL A 13 32.93 20.72 31.44
N ASP A 14 33.15 22.02 31.31
CA ASP A 14 32.60 22.82 30.21
C ASP A 14 33.10 22.34 28.83
N THR A 15 34.40 22.03 28.73
CA THR A 15 34.98 21.50 27.50
C THR A 15 34.38 20.14 27.15
N ALA A 16 34.19 19.26 28.14
CA ALA A 16 33.54 17.96 27.94
C ALA A 16 32.08 18.12 27.51
N LEU A 17 31.34 19.06 28.10
CA LEU A 17 29.95 19.37 27.71
C LEU A 17 29.87 19.87 26.27
N LEU A 18 30.77 20.77 25.84
CA LEU A 18 30.83 21.25 24.47
C LEU A 18 31.13 20.12 23.48
N GLN A 19 32.08 19.24 23.81
CA GLN A 19 32.41 18.06 22.99
C GLN A 19 31.22 17.10 22.88
N LEU A 20 30.52 16.82 23.98
CA LEU A 20 29.32 15.97 23.98
C LEU A 20 28.18 16.59 23.17
N LYS A 21 27.95 17.91 23.31
CA LYS A 21 26.96 18.63 22.51
C LYS A 21 27.26 18.54 21.02
N HIS A 22 28.52 18.71 20.63
CA HIS A 22 28.94 18.57 19.25
C HIS A 22 28.73 17.13 18.73
N ARG A 23 29.18 16.12 19.49
CA ARG A 23 29.01 14.70 19.13
C ARG A 23 27.55 14.29 19.00
N LEU A 24 26.67 14.82 19.84
CA LEU A 24 25.23 14.60 19.77
C LEU A 24 24.63 15.22 18.50
N ALA A 25 25.11 16.41 18.10
CA ALA A 25 24.65 17.09 16.90
C ALA A 25 25.13 16.38 15.61
N THR A 26 26.34 15.81 15.62
CA THR A 26 26.93 15.09 14.47
C THR A 26 26.70 13.58 14.51
N LEU A 27 25.75 13.12 15.31
CA LEU A 27 25.52 11.70 15.55
C LEU A 27 24.89 11.05 14.30
N GLU A 28 25.68 10.28 13.55
CA GLU A 28 25.26 9.61 12.30
C GLU A 28 24.05 8.69 12.48
N GLU A 29 23.80 8.21 13.69
CA GLU A 29 22.62 7.38 13.99
C GLU A 29 21.32 8.19 13.83
N ARG A 30 21.35 9.51 14.09
CA ARG A 30 20.20 10.39 13.84
C ARG A 30 19.95 10.57 12.34
N THR A 31 21.01 10.76 11.56
CA THR A 31 20.90 10.89 10.10
C THR A 31 20.44 9.57 9.46
N ASN A 32 20.91 8.44 9.98
CA ASN A 32 20.49 7.12 9.53
C ASN A 32 19.03 6.82 9.92
N LEU A 33 18.61 7.23 11.11
CA LEU A 33 17.22 7.12 11.56
C LEU A 33 16.30 7.97 10.68
N THR A 34 16.63 9.25 10.42
CA THR A 34 15.81 10.12 9.56
C THR A 34 15.75 9.60 8.12
N ALA A 35 16.85 9.08 7.58
CA ALA A 35 16.86 8.40 6.30
C ALA A 35 15.96 7.16 6.30
N ALA A 36 16.01 6.33 7.35
CA ALA A 36 15.17 5.14 7.43
C ALA A 36 13.67 5.47 7.58
N THR A 37 13.32 6.49 8.36
CA THR A 37 11.91 6.91 8.55
C THR A 37 11.34 7.55 7.29
N THR A 38 12.14 8.30 6.52
CA THR A 38 11.71 8.86 5.24
C THR A 38 11.45 7.75 4.20
N VAL A 39 12.29 6.73 4.15
CA VAL A 39 12.07 5.54 3.30
C VAL A 39 10.79 4.80 3.71
N LEU A 40 10.58 4.55 5.01
CA LEU A 40 9.35 3.92 5.51
C LEU A 40 8.10 4.75 5.16
N ALA A 41 8.18 6.08 5.27
CA ALA A 41 7.09 6.96 4.87
C ALA A 41 6.79 6.88 3.36
N GLY A 42 7.81 6.68 2.53
CA GLY A 42 7.67 6.43 1.10
C GLY A 42 6.87 5.15 0.82
N PHE A 43 7.32 4.02 1.36
CA PHE A 43 6.63 2.74 1.19
C PHE A 43 5.19 2.76 1.73
N ASN A 44 4.94 3.43 2.86
CA ASN A 44 3.58 3.57 3.39
C ASN A 44 2.67 4.37 2.46
N LYS A 45 3.18 5.42 1.79
CA LYS A 45 2.40 6.17 0.80
C LYS A 45 2.06 5.31 -0.41
N GLU A 46 3.03 4.56 -0.92
CA GLU A 46 2.83 3.63 -2.04
C GLU A 46 1.80 2.55 -1.65
N LEU A 47 1.92 1.96 -0.46
CA LEU A 47 0.96 0.98 0.05
C LEU A 47 -0.46 1.54 0.08
N VAL A 48 -0.65 2.75 0.62
CA VAL A 48 -1.97 3.40 0.64
C VAL A 48 -2.51 3.58 -0.78
N SER A 49 -1.67 4.00 -1.72
CA SER A 49 -2.08 4.17 -3.12
C SER A 49 -2.53 2.86 -3.77
N VAL A 50 -1.75 1.78 -3.60
CA VAL A 50 -2.09 0.44 -4.12
C VAL A 50 -3.38 -0.07 -3.49
N MET A 51 -3.56 0.10 -2.17
CA MET A 51 -4.79 -0.29 -1.49
C MET A 51 -6.02 0.47 -2.00
N THR A 52 -5.88 1.76 -2.35
CA THR A 52 -6.99 2.53 -2.92
C THR A 52 -7.36 2.05 -4.32
N GLN A 53 -6.36 1.72 -5.15
CA GLN A 53 -6.59 1.21 -6.50
C GLN A 53 -7.20 -0.20 -6.49
N LEU A 54 -6.72 -1.06 -5.60
CA LEU A 54 -7.27 -2.40 -5.38
C LEU A 54 -8.75 -2.34 -5.01
N LYS A 55 -9.12 -1.48 -4.05
CA LYS A 55 -10.52 -1.30 -3.65
C LYS A 55 -11.39 -0.77 -4.79
N ALA A 56 -10.85 0.16 -5.60
CA ALA A 56 -11.56 0.68 -6.75
C ALA A 56 -11.81 -0.42 -7.80
N ALA A 57 -10.78 -1.21 -8.13
CA ALA A 57 -10.91 -2.31 -9.09
C ALA A 57 -11.89 -3.40 -8.60
N GLN A 58 -11.87 -3.73 -7.30
CA GLN A 58 -12.85 -4.64 -6.70
C GLN A 58 -14.28 -4.09 -6.80
N HIS A 59 -14.46 -2.79 -6.56
CA HIS A 59 -15.76 -2.17 -6.71
C HIS A 59 -16.26 -2.19 -8.16
N ASP A 60 -15.38 -1.93 -9.13
CA ASP A 60 -15.72 -1.98 -10.55
C ASP A 60 -16.15 -3.40 -10.98
N ILE A 61 -15.51 -4.45 -10.45
CA ILE A 61 -15.91 -5.85 -10.65
C ILE A 61 -17.32 -6.09 -10.09
N GLU A 62 -17.62 -5.64 -8.87
CA GLU A 62 -18.95 -5.79 -8.27
C GLU A 62 -20.04 -5.11 -9.13
N LEU A 63 -19.74 -3.93 -9.70
CA LEU A 63 -20.66 -3.23 -10.59
C LEU A 63 -20.90 -4.01 -11.89
N LEU A 64 -19.85 -4.56 -12.49
CA LEU A 64 -19.96 -5.40 -13.69
C LEU A 64 -20.78 -6.66 -13.42
N GLU A 65 -20.57 -7.33 -12.29
CA GLU A 65 -21.37 -8.50 -11.90
C GLU A 65 -22.86 -8.17 -11.76
N ILE A 66 -23.18 -7.02 -11.15
CA ILE A 66 -24.56 -6.56 -10.99
C ILE A 66 -25.19 -6.31 -12.37
N ASP A 67 -24.46 -5.68 -13.28
CA ASP A 67 -24.95 -5.39 -14.62
C ASP A 67 -25.09 -6.65 -15.48
N ASN A 68 -24.18 -7.62 -15.33
CA ASN A 68 -24.30 -8.94 -15.94
C ASN A 68 -25.54 -9.68 -15.46
N LYS A 69 -25.83 -9.68 -14.15
CA LYS A 69 -27.07 -10.26 -13.59
C LYS A 69 -28.32 -9.60 -14.17
N LYS A 70 -28.32 -8.27 -14.37
CA LYS A 70 -29.44 -7.56 -15.03
C LYS A 70 -29.59 -7.98 -16.51
N ARG A 71 -28.48 -8.10 -17.24
CA ARG A 71 -28.45 -8.55 -18.64
C ARG A 71 -28.99 -9.98 -18.77
N ASP A 72 -28.54 -10.90 -17.93
CA ASP A 72 -29.04 -12.28 -17.87
C ASP A 72 -30.54 -12.34 -17.60
N SER A 73 -31.03 -11.53 -16.66
CA SER A 73 -32.47 -11.45 -16.38
C SER A 73 -33.28 -10.92 -17.58
N SER A 74 -32.69 -10.02 -18.38
CA SER A 74 -33.32 -9.45 -19.57
C SER A 74 -33.34 -10.46 -20.71
N ILE A 75 -32.22 -11.17 -20.94
CA ILE A 75 -32.12 -12.27 -21.89
C ILE A 75 -33.17 -13.34 -21.57
N ALA A 76 -33.29 -13.75 -20.31
CA ALA A 76 -34.30 -14.73 -19.89
C ALA A 76 -35.74 -14.28 -20.21
N LYS A 77 -36.05 -13.00 -19.99
CA LYS A 77 -37.36 -12.41 -20.34
C LYS A 77 -37.60 -12.41 -21.85
N TYR A 78 -36.63 -11.98 -22.66
CA TYR A 78 -36.76 -11.98 -24.11
C TYR A 78 -36.92 -13.39 -24.68
N VAL A 79 -36.17 -14.37 -24.15
CA VAL A 79 -36.30 -15.79 -24.53
C VAL A 79 -37.69 -16.32 -24.18
N GLN A 80 -38.26 -15.92 -23.03
CA GLN A 80 -39.63 -16.29 -22.67
C GLN A 80 -40.67 -15.66 -23.61
N GLN A 81 -40.52 -14.38 -23.96
CA GLN A 81 -41.40 -13.69 -24.90
C GLN A 81 -41.38 -14.32 -26.29
N LEU A 82 -40.18 -14.71 -26.77
CA LEU A 82 -40.00 -15.35 -28.07
C LEU A 82 -40.82 -16.64 -28.22
N LYS A 83 -41.00 -17.42 -27.13
CA LYS A 83 -41.82 -18.65 -27.13
C LYS A 83 -43.31 -18.40 -27.36
N THR A 84 -43.80 -17.19 -27.08
CA THR A 84 -45.22 -16.82 -27.18
C THR A 84 -45.58 -16.05 -28.43
N ILE A 85 -44.58 -15.56 -29.18
CA ILE A 85 -44.79 -14.70 -30.35
C ILE A 85 -45.01 -15.54 -31.59
N ILE A 86 -46.07 -15.21 -32.32
CA ILE A 86 -46.51 -15.91 -33.54
C ILE A 86 -46.08 -15.11 -34.78
N ALA A 87 -45.82 -13.81 -34.64
CA ALA A 87 -45.43 -12.93 -35.74
C ALA A 87 -43.92 -13.05 -36.06
N PRO A 88 -43.54 -13.38 -37.31
CA PRO A 88 -42.13 -13.63 -37.67
C PRO A 88 -41.25 -12.38 -37.52
N ARG A 89 -41.76 -11.19 -37.85
CA ARG A 89 -41.01 -9.93 -37.73
C ARG A 89 -40.70 -9.55 -36.28
N GLU A 90 -41.62 -9.83 -35.35
CA GLU A 90 -41.41 -9.55 -33.93
C GLU A 90 -40.43 -10.56 -33.31
N ALA A 91 -40.44 -11.81 -33.78
CA ALA A 91 -39.47 -12.81 -33.39
C ALA A 91 -38.04 -12.43 -33.84
N GLU A 92 -37.87 -11.94 -35.08
CA GLU A 92 -36.58 -11.45 -35.58
C GLU A 92 -36.05 -10.27 -34.76
N ALA A 93 -36.92 -9.31 -34.41
CA ALA A 93 -36.54 -8.18 -33.56
C ALA A 93 -36.07 -8.64 -32.18
N LEU A 94 -36.79 -9.55 -31.51
CA LEU A 94 -36.36 -10.09 -30.22
C LEU A 94 -35.08 -10.92 -30.30
N GLN A 95 -34.86 -11.66 -31.39
CA GLN A 95 -33.62 -12.38 -31.59
C GLN A 95 -32.43 -11.43 -31.71
N HIS A 96 -32.61 -10.30 -32.40
CA HIS A 96 -31.59 -9.26 -32.47
C HIS A 96 -31.30 -8.66 -31.08
N GLU A 97 -32.32 -8.31 -30.30
CA GLU A 97 -32.15 -7.80 -28.93
C GLU A 97 -31.46 -8.81 -28.01
N ILE A 98 -31.79 -10.10 -28.11
CA ILE A 98 -31.09 -11.18 -27.39
C ILE A 98 -29.62 -11.21 -27.80
N ALA A 99 -29.33 -11.20 -29.10
CA ALA A 99 -27.96 -11.24 -29.61
C ALA A 99 -27.13 -10.04 -29.13
N MET A 100 -27.71 -8.85 -29.11
CA MET A 100 -27.07 -7.65 -28.57
C MET A 100 -26.82 -7.77 -27.07
N ALA A 101 -27.83 -8.15 -26.28
CA ALA A 101 -27.67 -8.33 -24.84
C ALA A 101 -26.64 -9.42 -24.49
N THR A 102 -26.55 -10.51 -25.25
CA THR A 102 -25.54 -11.54 -25.07
C THR A 102 -24.13 -11.06 -25.42
N THR A 103 -24.00 -10.23 -26.46
CA THR A 103 -22.71 -9.66 -26.87
C THR A 103 -22.20 -8.69 -25.80
N GLU A 104 -23.08 -7.83 -25.29
CA GLU A 104 -22.74 -6.90 -24.21
C GLU A 104 -22.35 -7.63 -22.92
N ARG A 105 -23.06 -8.71 -22.56
CA ARG A 105 -22.69 -9.55 -21.42
C ARG A 105 -21.31 -10.16 -21.60
N SER A 106 -21.02 -10.74 -22.77
CA SER A 106 -19.69 -11.29 -23.08
C SER A 106 -18.59 -10.22 -22.97
N ASN A 107 -18.83 -9.02 -23.48
CA ASN A 107 -17.88 -7.91 -23.37
C ASN A 107 -17.65 -7.47 -21.92
N ASN A 108 -18.65 -7.60 -21.05
CA ASN A 108 -18.50 -7.32 -19.63
C ASN A 108 -17.71 -8.42 -18.92
N ASP A 109 -17.92 -9.69 -19.28
CA ASP A 109 -17.13 -10.82 -18.76
C ASP A 109 -15.64 -10.65 -19.12
N ASP A 110 -15.34 -10.20 -20.35
CA ASP A 110 -13.95 -9.90 -20.77
C ASP A 110 -13.33 -8.75 -19.95
N LYS A 111 -14.11 -7.71 -19.62
CA LYS A 111 -13.65 -6.61 -18.76
C LYS A 111 -13.45 -7.07 -17.32
N GLU A 112 -14.35 -7.89 -16.80
CA GLU A 112 -14.25 -8.47 -15.46
C GLU A 112 -12.97 -9.30 -15.34
N LEU A 113 -12.69 -10.14 -16.34
CA LEU A 113 -11.46 -10.93 -16.39
C LEU A 113 -10.21 -10.04 -16.37
N ALA A 114 -10.19 -8.98 -17.19
CA ALA A 114 -9.08 -8.03 -17.20
C ALA A 114 -8.91 -7.31 -15.86
N LEU A 115 -10.01 -6.96 -15.17
CA LEU A 115 -9.94 -6.35 -13.84
C LEU A 115 -9.45 -7.33 -12.78
N LEU A 116 -9.81 -8.61 -12.86
CA LEU A 116 -9.30 -9.64 -11.95
C LEU A 116 -7.77 -9.79 -12.07
N GLU A 117 -7.22 -9.74 -13.28
CA GLU A 117 -5.76 -9.71 -13.48
C GLU A 117 -5.11 -8.47 -12.83
N VAL A 118 -5.76 -7.30 -12.96
CA VAL A 118 -5.29 -6.06 -12.33
C VAL A 118 -5.33 -6.14 -10.81
N VAL A 119 -6.40 -6.71 -10.23
CA VAL A 119 -6.50 -6.95 -8.78
C VAL A 119 -5.37 -7.85 -8.31
N GLU A 120 -5.09 -8.96 -9.02
CA GLU A 120 -4.00 -9.85 -8.66
C GLU A 120 -2.63 -9.15 -8.69
N GLN A 121 -2.40 -8.27 -9.67
CA GLN A 121 -1.18 -7.47 -9.73
C GLN A 121 -1.05 -6.53 -8.52
N PHE A 122 -2.13 -5.85 -8.14
CA PHE A 122 -2.14 -4.97 -6.97
C PHE A 122 -1.96 -5.74 -5.66
N ASP A 123 -2.57 -6.91 -5.52
CA ASP A 123 -2.36 -7.80 -4.35
C ASP A 123 -0.89 -8.19 -4.22
N ARG A 124 -0.26 -8.63 -5.33
CA ARG A 124 1.18 -8.94 -5.34
C ARG A 124 2.02 -7.73 -4.95
N GLN A 125 1.74 -6.56 -5.51
CA GLN A 125 2.43 -5.32 -5.13
C GLN A 125 2.26 -4.97 -3.65
N GLN A 126 1.05 -5.11 -3.11
CA GLN A 126 0.77 -4.87 -1.70
C GLN A 126 1.57 -5.82 -0.80
N THR A 127 1.65 -7.11 -1.14
CA THR A 127 2.44 -8.08 -0.36
C THR A 127 3.93 -7.76 -0.36
N GLU A 128 4.47 -7.36 -1.52
CA GLU A 128 5.88 -6.98 -1.64
C GLU A 128 6.20 -5.71 -0.84
N LEU A 129 5.36 -4.67 -0.93
CA LEU A 129 5.53 -3.44 -0.14
C LEU A 129 5.47 -3.72 1.37
N ASN A 130 4.55 -4.57 1.82
CA ASN A 130 4.49 -5.00 3.22
C ASN A 130 5.78 -5.71 3.66
N HIS A 131 6.32 -6.60 2.82
CA HIS A 131 7.58 -7.26 3.09
C HIS A 131 8.75 -6.26 3.20
N GLN A 132 8.81 -5.26 2.31
CA GLN A 132 9.82 -4.20 2.34
C GLN A 132 9.70 -3.33 3.59
N ILE A 133 8.49 -2.96 4.01
CA ILE A 133 8.23 -2.22 5.25
C ILE A 133 8.74 -3.00 6.46
N VAL A 134 8.41 -4.29 6.56
CA VAL A 134 8.87 -5.15 7.67
C VAL A 134 10.39 -5.25 7.68
N LYS A 135 11.01 -5.45 6.51
CA LYS A 135 12.48 -5.51 6.37
C LYS A 135 13.14 -4.20 6.81
N GLN A 136 12.63 -3.06 6.34
CA GLN A 136 13.16 -1.73 6.66
C GLN A 136 12.99 -1.41 8.15
N THR A 137 11.87 -1.80 8.75
CA THR A 137 11.62 -1.66 10.20
C THR A 137 12.62 -2.47 11.03
N LYS A 138 12.95 -3.69 10.61
CA LYS A 138 13.99 -4.51 11.28
C LYS A 138 15.38 -3.87 11.18
N LEU A 139 15.69 -3.22 10.05
CA LEU A 139 16.98 -2.55 9.86
C LEU A 139 17.12 -1.31 10.75
N SER A 140 16.05 -0.54 10.97
CA SER A 140 16.08 0.64 11.84
C SER A 140 16.16 0.31 13.33
N ILE A 141 15.75 -0.90 13.76
CA ILE A 141 15.77 -1.34 15.16
C ILE A 141 17.14 -1.86 15.62
N LYS A 142 18.10 -2.10 14.70
CA LYS A 142 19.43 -2.61 15.09
C LYS A 142 20.08 -1.66 16.12
N PRO A 143 20.42 -2.13 17.33
CA PRO A 143 20.97 -1.26 18.37
C PRO A 143 22.34 -0.74 17.96
N SER A 144 22.49 0.58 17.97
CA SER A 144 23.75 1.26 17.74
C SER A 144 24.79 0.95 18.83
N ARG A 145 26.07 1.00 18.45
CA ARG A 145 27.24 0.78 19.32
C ARG A 145 27.25 1.68 20.57
N LEU A 146 26.52 2.80 20.57
CA LEU A 146 26.35 3.68 21.74
C LEU A 146 25.65 2.98 22.93
N CYS A 147 24.72 2.06 22.68
CA CYS A 147 24.08 1.29 23.75
C CYS A 147 25.03 0.30 24.42
N LEU A 148 26.04 -0.22 23.69
CA LEU A 148 27.06 -1.09 24.28
C LEU A 148 28.02 -0.34 25.21
N TRP A 149 28.36 0.92 24.91
CA TRP A 149 29.24 1.72 25.77
C TRP A 149 28.61 2.01 27.14
N ARG A 150 27.29 2.23 27.19
CA ARG A 150 26.56 2.48 28.44
C ARG A 150 26.52 1.26 29.37
N TYR A 151 26.71 0.05 28.83
CA TYR A 151 26.81 -1.18 29.62
C TYR A 151 28.22 -1.36 30.23
N ASN A 152 29.27 -0.91 29.54
CA ASN A 152 30.66 -1.07 30.00
C ASN A 152 31.16 0.06 30.91
N SER A 153 30.57 1.26 30.84
CA SER A 153 30.95 2.39 31.71
C SER A 153 30.26 2.39 33.08
N ALA A 154 29.34 1.47 33.34
CA ALA A 154 28.68 1.30 34.65
C ALA A 154 29.29 0.15 35.48
N SER A 155 30.34 -0.51 34.97
CA SER A 155 31.03 -1.63 35.61
C SER A 155 32.52 -1.35 35.88
N SER A 156 32.92 -0.08 36.02
CA SER A 156 34.28 0.31 36.44
C SER A 156 34.24 1.50 37.38
#